data_AF-A0A146FUW1-F1
#
_entry.id   AF-A0A146FUW1-F1
#
_cell.length_a   1.000
_cell.length_b   1.000
_cell.length_c   1.000
_cell.angle_alpha   90.00
_cell.angle_beta   90.00
_cell.angle_gamma   90.00
#
_symmetry.space_group_name_H-M   'P 1'
#
loop_
_entity.id
_entity.type
_entity.pdbx_description
1 polymer ?
#
loop_
_entity_poly.entity_id
_entity_poly.type
_entity_poly.pdbx_seq_one_letter_code
_entity_poly.pdbx_strand_id
1 'polypeptide(L)'
;MNHLHPQSISPQAFQHLLSQYPKTVDLLSRRKAAAKIKRKPVGAAAAAAPKTKQKSSWTATGTRSKAEEEFITAKVNEFLSLDRFRYEGLRGVVATRAQAEEGKDGYGYLEKDELVRLMEWKMQHGTFRPALLGMIRSNSESVVRDATGRAFKALTTHRTSKEGDEEEKFPSEALDILTKALRGVGVATASLVLSLASTADVPFYSDDVYLWVCMEEVPSSSTSGCDSGEGEAEAEAADRLKRGVYKRLNGELNVKYTMKEYRELWEGVKGLRERLEGKEKGVSGLEVEKVALVVRYYALLEGGQSDDGDGGDKKGSEGMKVEEEEEGTKREKRKLEDEQPTGEGRRRSKRLDSRRINPA
;
A
#
# COMPACT_ATOMS: atom_id res chain seq x y z
N MET A 1 10.18 4.25 -29.65
CA MET A 1 9.71 3.24 -28.68
C MET A 1 9.10 3.92 -27.44
N ASN A 2 8.05 4.74 -27.62
CA ASN A 2 7.49 5.62 -26.56
C ASN A 2 6.01 5.35 -26.22
N HIS A 3 5.49 4.16 -26.55
CA HIS A 3 4.06 3.86 -26.44
C HIS A 3 3.58 3.52 -25.01
N LEU A 4 4.50 3.35 -24.05
CA LEU A 4 4.20 3.09 -22.64
C LEU A 4 4.34 4.34 -21.74
N HIS A 5 5.02 5.39 -22.21
CA HIS A 5 5.33 6.56 -21.39
C HIS A 5 4.07 7.39 -21.12
N PRO A 6 3.81 7.83 -19.89
CA PRO A 6 2.55 8.50 -19.52
C PRO A 6 2.31 9.80 -20.31
N GLN A 7 3.36 10.51 -20.70
CA GLN A 7 3.24 11.76 -21.49
C GLN A 7 2.97 11.54 -22.98
N SER A 8 3.27 10.36 -23.53
CA SER A 8 3.18 10.09 -24.98
C SER A 8 2.30 8.89 -25.36
N ILE A 9 1.74 8.16 -24.39
CA ILE A 9 0.85 7.03 -24.65
C ILE A 9 -0.42 7.49 -25.38
N SER A 10 -0.75 6.85 -26.50
CA SER A 10 -1.97 7.14 -27.26
C SER A 10 -3.20 6.49 -26.61
N PRO A 11 -4.42 7.00 -26.86
CA PRO A 11 -5.66 6.36 -26.40
C PRO A 11 -5.77 4.90 -26.84
N GLN A 12 -5.36 4.57 -28.08
CA GLN A 12 -5.36 3.20 -28.58
C GLN A 12 -4.39 2.30 -27.82
N ALA A 13 -3.17 2.78 -27.54
CA ALA A 13 -2.19 2.03 -26.77
C ALA A 13 -2.68 1.82 -25.32
N PHE A 14 -3.27 2.84 -24.70
CA PHE A 14 -3.86 2.75 -23.37
C PHE A 14 -4.94 1.66 -23.31
N GLN A 15 -5.90 1.67 -24.25
CA GLN A 15 -6.95 0.65 -24.33
C GLN A 15 -6.40 -0.75 -24.59
N HIS A 16 -5.35 -0.85 -25.42
CA HIS A 16 -4.66 -2.12 -25.62
C HIS A 16 -4.05 -2.64 -24.30
N LEU A 17 -3.31 -1.81 -23.56
CA LEU A 17 -2.74 -2.20 -22.26
C LEU A 17 -3.83 -2.59 -21.26
N LEU A 18 -4.91 -1.84 -21.19
CA LEU A 18 -6.05 -2.14 -20.32
C LEU A 18 -6.62 -3.54 -20.62
N SER A 19 -6.71 -3.93 -21.90
CA SER A 19 -7.14 -5.27 -22.31
C SER A 19 -6.20 -6.40 -21.85
N GLN A 20 -4.92 -6.08 -21.58
CA GLN A 20 -3.92 -7.04 -21.10
C GLN A 20 -3.94 -7.23 -19.57
N TYR A 21 -4.74 -6.44 -18.83
CA TYR A 21 -4.81 -6.53 -17.37
C TYR A 21 -5.11 -7.95 -16.86
N PRO A 22 -6.15 -8.68 -17.34
CA PRO A 22 -6.45 -10.02 -16.83
C PRO A 22 -5.30 -11.01 -17.03
N LYS A 23 -4.63 -10.96 -18.19
CA LYS A 23 -3.49 -11.80 -18.50
C LYS A 23 -2.29 -11.47 -17.61
N THR A 24 -2.02 -10.19 -17.40
CA THR A 24 -0.94 -9.73 -16.52
C THR A 24 -1.13 -10.22 -15.08
N VAL A 25 -2.35 -10.10 -14.57
CA VAL A 25 -2.72 -10.54 -13.23
C VAL A 25 -2.55 -12.06 -13.07
N ASP A 26 -3.00 -12.86 -14.04
CA ASP A 26 -2.82 -14.32 -14.02
C ASP A 26 -1.32 -14.67 -13.97
N LEU A 27 -0.51 -14.11 -14.87
CA LEU A 27 0.94 -14.36 -14.93
C LEU A 27 1.65 -13.94 -13.64
N LEU A 28 1.33 -12.76 -13.10
CA LEU A 28 1.90 -12.26 -11.86
C LEU A 28 1.53 -13.15 -10.67
N SER A 29 0.25 -13.55 -10.58
CA SER A 29 -0.25 -14.43 -9.51
C SER A 29 0.41 -15.80 -9.57
N ARG A 30 0.57 -16.36 -10.78
CA ARG A 30 1.31 -17.62 -11.00
C ARG A 30 2.78 -17.49 -10.61
N ARG A 31 3.45 -16.39 -10.97
CA ARG A 31 4.84 -16.11 -10.59
C ARG A 31 4.98 -16.05 -9.06
N LYS A 32 4.10 -15.30 -8.38
CA LYS A 32 4.08 -15.19 -6.91
C LYS A 32 3.83 -16.56 -6.24
N ALA A 33 2.86 -17.33 -6.73
CA ALA A 33 2.55 -18.65 -6.18
C ALA A 33 3.71 -19.65 -6.39
N ALA A 34 4.32 -19.67 -7.57
CA ALA A 34 5.48 -20.50 -7.86
C ALA A 34 6.71 -20.13 -7.00
N ALA A 35 6.92 -18.85 -6.72
CA ALA A 35 7.98 -18.41 -5.82
C ALA A 35 7.77 -18.92 -4.38
N LYS A 36 6.52 -18.99 -3.90
CA LYS A 36 6.21 -19.56 -2.58
C LYS A 36 6.53 -21.05 -2.49
N ILE A 37 6.35 -21.80 -3.58
CA ILE A 37 6.73 -23.22 -3.65
C ILE A 37 8.25 -23.37 -3.52
N LYS A 38 9.04 -22.57 -4.26
CA LYS A 38 10.51 -22.58 -4.20
C LYS A 38 11.07 -22.28 -2.81
N ARG A 39 10.35 -21.52 -1.99
CA ARG A 39 10.79 -21.07 -0.66
C ARG A 39 10.48 -22.03 0.48
N LYS A 40 9.71 -23.12 0.27
CA LYS A 40 9.39 -24.08 1.34
C LYS A 40 10.64 -24.93 1.64
N PRO A 41 11.37 -24.73 2.75
CA PRO A 41 12.52 -25.55 3.08
C PRO A 41 12.02 -26.92 3.56
N VAL A 42 12.82 -27.96 3.28
CA VAL A 42 12.73 -29.24 3.98
C VAL A 42 13.09 -28.99 5.45
N GLY A 43 12.12 -28.62 6.30
CA GLY A 43 12.44 -28.28 7.69
C GLY A 43 11.34 -27.84 8.65
N ALA A 44 10.07 -27.75 8.25
CA ALA A 44 8.98 -27.35 9.16
C ALA A 44 8.01 -28.49 9.53
N ALA A 45 8.44 -29.74 9.38
CA ALA A 45 7.76 -30.92 9.90
C ALA A 45 8.80 -32.02 10.14
N ALA A 46 9.57 -31.90 11.21
CA ALA A 46 10.48 -32.95 11.67
C ALA A 46 10.49 -33.01 13.20
N ALA A 47 9.34 -33.37 13.76
CA ALA A 47 9.28 -34.07 15.03
C ALA A 47 8.35 -35.28 14.84
N ALA A 48 8.93 -36.46 15.01
CA ALA A 48 8.36 -37.82 14.88
C ALA A 48 8.29 -38.44 13.46
N ALA A 49 8.97 -39.59 13.34
CA ALA A 49 8.94 -40.65 12.31
C ALA A 49 10.11 -40.71 11.29
N PRO A 50 10.56 -41.92 10.91
CA PRO A 50 11.89 -42.18 10.38
C PRO A 50 12.04 -41.89 8.88
N LYS A 51 13.29 -41.61 8.53
CA LYS A 51 13.81 -41.07 7.27
C LYS A 51 13.40 -41.87 6.03
N THR A 52 12.47 -41.33 5.24
CA THR A 52 12.48 -41.47 3.77
C THR A 52 12.87 -40.14 3.16
N LYS A 53 14.04 -40.11 2.49
CA LYS A 53 14.55 -38.93 1.78
C LYS A 53 13.60 -38.59 0.63
N GLN A 54 12.59 -37.76 0.87
CA GLN A 54 11.85 -37.12 -0.21
C GLN A 54 12.73 -36.00 -0.77
N LYS A 55 13.45 -36.33 -1.85
CA LYS A 55 14.22 -35.37 -2.64
C LYS A 55 13.28 -34.25 -3.08
N SER A 56 13.73 -33.00 -2.98
CA SER A 56 13.14 -31.86 -3.67
C SER A 56 12.92 -32.24 -5.14
N SER A 57 11.66 -32.46 -5.54
CA SER A 57 11.34 -32.87 -6.90
C SER A 57 11.37 -31.66 -7.83
N TRP A 58 12.56 -31.11 -8.05
CA TRP A 58 12.86 -30.48 -9.32
C TRP A 58 13.13 -31.64 -10.27
N THR A 59 12.08 -32.15 -10.92
CA THR A 59 12.27 -33.06 -12.05
C THR A 59 13.05 -32.29 -13.10
N ALA A 60 14.10 -32.90 -13.65
CA ALA A 60 15.04 -32.31 -14.62
C ALA A 60 14.39 -31.90 -15.97
N THR A 61 13.06 -31.79 -16.02
CA THR A 61 12.26 -31.56 -17.23
C THR A 61 11.43 -30.27 -17.16
N GLY A 62 11.59 -29.44 -16.13
CA GLY A 62 10.87 -28.17 -16.01
C GLY A 62 9.34 -28.31 -15.87
N THR A 63 8.83 -29.52 -15.68
CA THR A 63 7.38 -29.80 -15.58
C THR A 63 6.97 -29.83 -14.11
N ARG A 64 6.06 -28.93 -13.71
CA ARG A 64 5.49 -28.89 -12.36
C ARG A 64 4.65 -30.14 -12.08
N SER A 65 4.65 -30.60 -10.83
CA SER A 65 3.75 -31.65 -10.40
C SER A 65 2.29 -31.18 -10.42
N LYS A 66 1.35 -32.13 -10.55
CA LYS A 66 -0.09 -31.84 -10.52
C LYS A 66 -0.51 -31.06 -9.26
N ALA A 67 0.03 -31.43 -8.10
CA ALA A 67 -0.26 -30.76 -6.83
C ALA A 67 0.26 -29.32 -6.78
N GLU A 68 1.42 -29.04 -7.38
CA GLU A 68 1.95 -27.67 -7.49
C GLU A 68 1.09 -26.82 -8.41
N GLU A 69 0.61 -27.37 -9.52
CA GLU A 69 -0.27 -26.65 -10.45
C GLU A 69 -1.66 -26.39 -9.86
N GLU A 70 -2.22 -27.34 -9.09
CA GLU A 70 -3.45 -27.14 -8.31
C GLU A 70 -3.28 -26.03 -7.27
N PHE A 71 -2.16 -26.01 -6.54
CA PHE A 71 -1.87 -24.93 -5.58
C PHE A 71 -1.76 -23.56 -6.26
N ILE A 72 -1.05 -23.49 -7.39
CA ILE A 72 -0.90 -22.25 -8.17
C ILE A 72 -2.26 -21.77 -8.65
N THR A 73 -3.07 -22.67 -9.22
CA THR A 73 -4.42 -22.35 -9.71
C THR A 73 -5.32 -21.85 -8.57
N ALA A 74 -5.27 -22.49 -7.40
CA ALA A 74 -6.02 -22.02 -6.23
C ALA A 74 -5.61 -20.60 -5.81
N LYS A 75 -4.31 -20.28 -5.82
CA LYS A 75 -3.80 -18.93 -5.49
C LYS A 75 -4.16 -17.88 -6.53
N VAL A 76 -4.17 -18.25 -7.82
CA VAL A 76 -4.67 -17.38 -8.89
C VAL A 76 -6.16 -17.07 -8.70
N ASN A 77 -6.96 -18.09 -8.43
CA ASN A 77 -8.40 -17.91 -8.19
C ASN A 77 -8.69 -17.02 -6.97
N GLU A 78 -7.93 -17.20 -5.87
CA GLU A 78 -8.00 -16.33 -4.70
C GLU A 78 -7.73 -14.87 -5.07
N PHE A 79 -6.66 -14.60 -5.83
CA PHE A 79 -6.31 -13.26 -6.30
C PHE A 79 -7.42 -12.64 -7.17
N LEU A 80 -7.89 -13.37 -8.18
CA LEU A 80 -8.95 -12.90 -9.08
C LEU A 80 -10.28 -12.68 -8.34
N SER A 81 -10.56 -13.46 -7.29
CA SER A 81 -11.73 -13.26 -6.45
C SER A 81 -11.68 -11.95 -5.67
N LEU A 82 -10.49 -11.54 -5.22
CA LEU A 82 -10.28 -10.26 -4.54
C LEU A 82 -10.41 -9.09 -5.54
N ASP A 83 -9.90 -9.25 -6.76
CA ASP A 83 -10.09 -8.25 -7.83
C ASP A 83 -11.57 -8.02 -8.16
N ARG A 84 -12.31 -9.11 -8.37
CA ARG A 84 -13.77 -9.02 -8.61
C ARG A 84 -14.49 -8.40 -7.42
N PHE A 85 -14.10 -8.76 -6.20
CA PHE A 85 -14.63 -8.14 -4.99
C PHE A 85 -14.40 -6.63 -5.00
N ARG A 86 -13.20 -6.13 -5.29
CA ARG A 86 -12.93 -4.69 -5.26
C ARG A 86 -13.60 -3.94 -6.41
N TYR A 87 -13.31 -4.34 -7.65
CA TYR A 87 -13.64 -3.54 -8.83
C TYR A 87 -15.12 -3.56 -9.19
N GLU A 88 -15.81 -4.66 -8.92
CA GLU A 88 -17.21 -4.85 -9.28
C GLU A 88 -18.08 -4.90 -8.03
N GLY A 89 -17.80 -5.85 -7.13
CA GLY A 89 -18.68 -6.16 -6.00
C GLY A 89 -18.82 -4.99 -5.02
N LEU A 90 -17.71 -4.58 -4.40
CA LEU A 90 -17.70 -3.61 -3.32
C LEU A 90 -18.10 -2.22 -3.82
N ARG A 91 -17.61 -1.82 -4.99
CA ARG A 91 -18.01 -0.55 -5.61
C ARG A 91 -19.51 -0.50 -5.89
N GLY A 92 -20.09 -1.60 -6.40
CA GLY A 92 -21.53 -1.73 -6.60
C GLY A 92 -22.32 -1.63 -5.29
N VAL A 93 -21.87 -2.33 -4.24
CA VAL A 93 -22.50 -2.29 -2.92
C VAL A 93 -22.47 -0.88 -2.31
N VAL A 94 -21.34 -0.18 -2.38
CA VAL A 94 -21.21 1.21 -1.90
C VAL A 94 -22.15 2.13 -2.68
N ALA A 95 -22.25 1.95 -4.01
CA ALA A 95 -23.16 2.73 -4.85
C ALA A 95 -24.64 2.47 -4.49
N THR A 96 -25.03 1.20 -4.28
CA THR A 96 -26.38 0.85 -3.84
C THR A 96 -26.71 1.45 -2.48
N ARG A 97 -25.77 1.45 -1.52
CA ARG A 97 -25.98 2.09 -0.21
C ARG A 97 -26.14 3.60 -0.33
N ALA A 98 -25.41 4.24 -1.24
CA ALA A 98 -25.57 5.68 -1.49
C ALA A 98 -26.97 6.01 -2.06
N GLN A 99 -27.54 5.12 -2.88
CA GLN A 99 -28.89 5.29 -3.45
C GLN A 99 -30.01 4.90 -2.48
N ALA A 100 -29.82 3.89 -1.64
CA ALA A 100 -30.85 3.37 -0.73
C ALA A 100 -31.23 4.37 0.38
N GLU A 101 -30.39 5.35 0.68
CA GLU A 101 -30.69 6.45 1.62
C GLU A 101 -31.32 7.68 0.93
N GLU A 102 -32.03 7.47 -0.19
CA GLU A 102 -32.83 8.50 -0.87
C GLU A 102 -33.85 9.12 0.11
N GLY A 103 -33.52 10.32 0.59
CA GLY A 103 -34.28 11.07 1.59
C GLY A 103 -33.40 11.76 2.66
N LYS A 104 -32.16 11.29 2.86
CA LYS A 104 -31.14 11.92 3.72
C LYS A 104 -29.76 11.74 3.09
N ASP A 105 -29.27 12.73 2.34
CA ASP A 105 -27.86 12.85 1.90
C ASP A 105 -27.09 11.52 1.72
N GLY A 106 -27.58 10.52 0.98
CA GLY A 106 -26.96 9.19 0.95
C GLY A 106 -25.58 9.23 0.29
N TYR A 107 -24.51 8.88 1.03
CA TYR A 107 -23.12 8.90 0.54
C TYR A 107 -22.45 7.52 0.52
N GLY A 108 -23.16 6.45 0.90
CA GLY A 108 -22.59 5.10 1.01
C GLY A 108 -21.61 4.98 2.18
N TYR A 109 -21.16 3.77 2.49
CA TYR A 109 -20.18 3.50 3.55
C TYR A 109 -19.62 2.09 3.38
N LEU A 110 -18.51 1.81 4.07
CA LEU A 110 -17.96 0.46 4.21
C LEU A 110 -18.36 -0.18 5.53
N GLU A 111 -18.55 -1.49 5.48
CA GLU A 111 -18.56 -2.35 6.64
C GLU A 111 -17.13 -2.69 7.09
N LYS A 112 -16.97 -3.06 8.36
CA LYS A 112 -15.65 -3.45 8.90
C LYS A 112 -15.01 -4.59 8.11
N ASP A 113 -15.76 -5.64 7.83
CA ASP A 113 -15.26 -6.81 7.10
C ASP A 113 -14.88 -6.47 5.66
N GLU A 114 -15.58 -5.50 5.05
CA GLU A 114 -15.24 -4.99 3.73
C GLU A 114 -13.92 -4.21 3.75
N LEU A 115 -13.69 -3.38 4.76
CA LEU A 115 -12.42 -2.67 4.94
C LEU A 115 -11.26 -3.65 5.20
N VAL A 116 -11.48 -4.69 6.01
CA VAL A 116 -10.48 -5.75 6.25
C VAL A 116 -10.15 -6.46 4.95
N ARG A 117 -11.16 -6.89 4.19
CA ARG A 117 -10.97 -7.59 2.91
C ARG A 117 -10.33 -6.70 1.84
N LEU A 118 -10.64 -5.40 1.84
CA LEU A 118 -9.99 -4.41 0.98
C LEU A 118 -8.50 -4.25 1.32
N MET A 119 -8.14 -4.32 2.60
CA MET A 119 -6.74 -4.34 3.02
C MET A 119 -6.03 -5.64 2.59
N GLU A 120 -6.71 -6.79 2.66
CA GLU A 120 -6.19 -8.07 2.16
C GLU A 120 -5.93 -8.02 0.65
N TRP A 121 -6.85 -7.43 -0.12
CA TRP A 121 -6.64 -7.12 -1.54
C TRP A 121 -5.39 -6.25 -1.75
N LYS A 122 -5.27 -5.14 -0.99
CA LYS A 122 -4.12 -4.21 -1.10
C LYS A 122 -2.79 -4.91 -0.83
N MET A 123 -2.75 -5.80 0.16
CA MET A 123 -1.56 -6.58 0.51
C MET A 123 -1.17 -7.59 -0.56
N GLN A 124 -2.12 -8.09 -1.34
CA GLN A 124 -1.86 -9.05 -2.40
C GLN A 124 -1.26 -8.36 -3.64
N HIS A 125 -1.66 -7.12 -3.90
CA HIS A 125 -1.18 -6.32 -5.04
C HIS A 125 0.12 -5.59 -4.74
N GLY A 126 0.27 -5.03 -3.54
CA GLY A 126 1.45 -4.28 -3.12
C GLY A 126 2.37 -5.03 -2.14
N THR A 127 3.11 -4.28 -1.33
CA THR A 127 3.98 -4.82 -0.27
C THR A 127 3.16 -5.41 0.89
N PHE A 128 3.50 -6.63 1.29
CA PHE A 128 2.89 -7.30 2.44
C PHE A 128 3.34 -6.66 3.76
N ARG A 129 2.40 -6.10 4.54
CA ARG A 129 2.68 -5.41 5.81
C ARG A 129 1.75 -5.89 6.93
N PRO A 130 1.97 -7.10 7.48
CA PRO A 130 0.99 -7.81 8.31
C PRO A 130 0.56 -7.03 9.57
N ALA A 131 1.46 -6.21 10.15
CA ALA A 131 1.15 -5.36 11.30
C ALA A 131 -0.01 -4.37 11.04
N LEU A 132 -0.19 -3.91 9.80
CA LEU A 132 -1.29 -3.02 9.43
C LEU A 132 -2.65 -3.70 9.53
N LEU A 133 -2.73 -4.99 9.20
CA LEU A 133 -3.99 -5.74 9.20
C LEU A 133 -4.55 -5.87 10.63
N GLY A 134 -3.68 -6.07 11.62
CA GLY A 134 -4.06 -6.08 13.03
C GLY A 134 -4.68 -4.75 13.49
N MET A 135 -4.11 -3.62 13.04
CA MET A 135 -4.68 -2.30 13.34
C MET A 135 -6.03 -2.08 12.67
N ILE A 136 -6.19 -2.48 11.40
CA ILE A 136 -7.49 -2.38 10.71
C ILE A 136 -8.56 -3.19 11.44
N ARG A 137 -8.25 -4.43 11.83
CA ARG A 137 -9.16 -5.32 12.57
C ARG A 137 -9.55 -4.78 13.96
N SER A 138 -8.74 -3.89 14.54
CA SER A 138 -9.02 -3.28 15.85
C SER A 138 -10.04 -2.14 15.83
N ASN A 139 -10.38 -1.60 14.64
CA ASN A 139 -11.43 -0.58 14.54
C ASN A 139 -12.80 -1.19 14.86
N SER A 140 -13.69 -0.42 15.49
CA SER A 140 -15.09 -0.83 15.71
C SER A 140 -15.90 -0.66 14.43
N GLU A 141 -16.97 -1.45 14.27
CA GLU A 141 -17.88 -1.36 13.11
C GLU A 141 -18.50 0.04 12.97
N SER A 142 -18.90 0.65 14.09
CA SER A 142 -19.48 2.00 14.10
C SER A 142 -18.51 3.06 13.58
N VAL A 143 -17.24 3.00 13.99
CA VAL A 143 -16.21 3.96 13.55
C VAL A 143 -15.90 3.79 12.07
N VAL A 144 -15.87 2.55 11.56
CA VAL A 144 -15.66 2.29 10.12
C VAL A 144 -16.80 2.87 9.29
N ARG A 145 -18.05 2.58 9.67
CA ARG A 145 -19.23 3.12 8.96
C ARG A 145 -19.26 4.64 8.97
N ASP A 146 -19.09 5.26 10.14
CA ASP A 146 -19.12 6.72 10.29
C ASP A 146 -18.00 7.41 9.48
N ALA A 147 -16.75 6.96 9.65
CA ALA A 147 -15.61 7.60 9.00
C ALA A 147 -15.67 7.49 7.48
N THR A 148 -16.01 6.31 6.94
CA THR A 148 -16.11 6.11 5.49
C THR A 148 -17.29 6.86 4.90
N GLY A 149 -18.43 6.87 5.60
CA GLY A 149 -19.59 7.65 5.19
C GLY A 149 -19.29 9.16 5.14
N ARG A 150 -18.75 9.73 6.22
CA ARG A 150 -18.37 11.17 6.23
C ARG A 150 -17.36 11.50 5.15
N ALA A 151 -16.40 10.62 4.87
CA ALA A 151 -15.43 10.83 3.81
C ALA A 151 -16.09 10.85 2.41
N PHE A 152 -17.02 9.94 2.14
CA PHE A 152 -17.78 9.95 0.88
C PHE A 152 -18.73 11.17 0.78
N LYS A 153 -19.32 11.62 1.89
CA LYS A 153 -20.10 12.87 1.93
C LYS A 153 -19.26 14.09 1.57
N ALA A 154 -18.02 14.15 2.06
CA ALA A 154 -17.12 15.24 1.74
C ALA A 154 -16.87 15.30 0.22
N LEU A 155 -16.67 14.16 -0.44
CA LEU A 155 -16.49 14.11 -1.90
C LEU A 155 -17.70 14.65 -2.69
N THR A 156 -18.93 14.35 -2.24
CA THR A 156 -20.14 14.85 -2.92
C THR A 156 -20.34 16.34 -2.73
N THR A 157 -20.06 16.85 -1.53
CA THR A 157 -20.25 18.27 -1.18
C THR A 157 -19.29 19.19 -1.95
N HIS A 158 -18.05 18.74 -2.19
CA HIS A 158 -17.09 19.47 -3.03
C HIS A 158 -17.48 19.51 -4.50
N ARG A 159 -18.34 18.59 -4.97
CA ARG A 159 -18.84 18.57 -6.36
C ARG A 159 -20.08 19.45 -6.57
N THR A 160 -20.91 19.62 -5.56
CA THR A 160 -22.23 20.31 -5.67
C THR A 160 -22.19 21.80 -5.30
N SER A 161 -21.08 22.30 -4.76
CA SER A 161 -20.86 23.72 -4.50
C SER A 161 -20.54 24.46 -5.81
N LYS A 162 -21.58 24.99 -6.48
CA LYS A 162 -21.54 25.92 -7.65
C LYS A 162 -20.55 27.08 -7.40
N GLU A 163 -19.85 27.72 -8.34
CA GLU A 163 -20.08 28.07 -9.75
C GLU A 163 -18.69 28.49 -10.32
N GLY A 164 -18.23 27.97 -11.47
CA GLY A 164 -17.14 28.61 -12.23
C GLY A 164 -16.03 27.72 -12.79
N ASP A 165 -15.55 26.72 -12.07
CA ASP A 165 -14.48 25.83 -12.54
C ASP A 165 -14.92 24.37 -12.39
N GLU A 166 -15.05 23.64 -13.51
CA GLU A 166 -15.28 22.18 -13.55
C GLU A 166 -14.03 21.40 -13.10
N GLU A 167 -13.27 21.93 -12.14
CA GLU A 167 -12.00 21.37 -11.71
C GLU A 167 -12.21 20.34 -10.59
N GLU A 168 -11.78 19.11 -10.82
CA GLU A 168 -11.79 18.06 -9.81
C GLU A 168 -10.89 18.47 -8.63
N LYS A 169 -11.52 18.92 -7.54
CA LYS A 169 -10.81 19.44 -6.38
C LYS A 169 -10.16 18.31 -5.59
N PHE A 170 -8.89 18.49 -5.25
CA PHE A 170 -8.11 17.55 -4.45
C PHE A 170 -8.85 17.15 -3.13
N PRO A 171 -9.07 15.85 -2.85
CA PRO A 171 -9.96 15.36 -1.80
C PRO A 171 -9.32 15.36 -0.39
N SER A 172 -8.65 16.45 -0.03
CA SER A 172 -7.92 16.59 1.25
C SER A 172 -8.77 16.32 2.49
N GLU A 173 -9.99 16.85 2.54
CA GLU A 173 -10.90 16.67 3.68
C GLU A 173 -11.30 15.20 3.86
N ALA A 174 -11.66 14.52 2.77
CA ALA A 174 -12.04 13.11 2.80
C ALA A 174 -10.87 12.21 3.24
N LEU A 175 -9.65 12.50 2.79
CA LEU A 175 -8.44 11.80 3.23
C LEU A 175 -8.16 12.03 4.72
N ASP A 176 -8.29 13.28 5.19
CA ASP A 176 -8.08 13.64 6.59
C ASP A 176 -9.06 12.93 7.52
N ILE A 177 -10.33 12.82 7.13
CA ILE A 177 -11.35 12.07 7.87
C ILE A 177 -10.89 10.61 8.07
N LEU A 178 -10.50 9.94 6.99
CA LEU A 178 -10.11 8.53 7.03
C LEU A 178 -8.83 8.31 7.83
N THR A 179 -7.80 9.11 7.58
CA THR A 179 -6.48 8.95 8.20
C THR A 179 -6.46 9.28 9.69
N LYS A 180 -7.32 10.19 10.16
CA LYS A 180 -7.43 10.54 11.58
C LYS A 180 -8.34 9.58 12.35
N ALA A 181 -9.41 9.08 11.71
CA ALA A 181 -10.41 8.26 12.40
C ALA A 181 -10.06 6.76 12.45
N LEU A 182 -9.38 6.23 11.43
CA LEU A 182 -9.18 4.78 11.28
C LEU A 182 -7.73 4.35 11.56
N ARG A 183 -7.56 3.47 12.54
CA ARG A 183 -6.26 2.87 12.86
C ARG A 183 -5.79 2.00 11.70
N GLY A 184 -4.52 2.15 11.31
CA GLY A 184 -3.92 1.40 10.20
C GLY A 184 -4.26 1.95 8.80
N VAL A 185 -4.98 3.05 8.70
CA VAL A 185 -5.30 3.74 7.44
C VAL A 185 -4.39 4.96 7.28
N GLY A 186 -3.41 4.86 6.38
CA GLY A 186 -2.64 6.01 5.89
C GLY A 186 -3.18 6.54 4.57
N VAL A 187 -2.52 7.54 3.97
CA VAL A 187 -2.97 8.20 2.73
C VAL A 187 -3.22 7.21 1.59
N ALA A 188 -2.34 6.21 1.41
CA ALA A 188 -2.53 5.19 0.39
C ALA A 188 -3.82 4.37 0.61
N THR A 189 -4.06 3.87 1.81
CA THR A 189 -5.28 3.12 2.11
C THR A 189 -6.52 4.02 2.10
N ALA A 190 -6.40 5.28 2.50
CA ALA A 190 -7.49 6.25 2.41
C ALA A 190 -7.89 6.49 0.95
N SER A 191 -6.94 6.75 0.04
CA SER A 191 -7.21 6.91 -1.39
C SER A 191 -7.84 5.65 -2.01
N LEU A 192 -7.46 4.45 -1.54
CA LEU A 192 -8.08 3.18 -1.96
C LEU A 192 -9.57 3.13 -1.58
N VAL A 193 -9.90 3.55 -0.35
CA VAL A 193 -11.29 3.63 0.10
C VAL A 193 -12.05 4.67 -0.73
N LEU A 194 -11.47 5.86 -0.95
CA LEU A 194 -12.10 6.92 -1.74
C LEU A 194 -12.34 6.53 -3.20
N SER A 195 -11.50 5.68 -3.80
CA SER A 195 -11.70 5.16 -5.16
C SER A 195 -12.97 4.31 -5.35
N LEU A 196 -13.62 3.90 -4.25
CA LEU A 196 -14.89 3.17 -4.27
C LEU A 196 -16.11 4.09 -4.37
N ALA A 197 -15.93 5.41 -4.20
CA ALA A 197 -17.02 6.36 -4.31
C ALA A 197 -17.65 6.28 -5.71
N SER A 198 -18.98 6.25 -5.77
CA SER A 198 -19.73 6.30 -7.04
C SER A 198 -19.84 7.73 -7.59
N THR A 199 -19.55 8.72 -6.76
CA THR A 199 -19.84 10.14 -7.00
C THR A 199 -18.65 10.96 -7.48
N ALA A 200 -17.43 10.41 -7.39
CA ALA A 200 -16.18 11.01 -7.83
C ALA A 200 -15.21 9.92 -8.34
N ASP A 201 -14.27 10.30 -9.20
CA ASP A 201 -13.27 9.38 -9.78
C ASP A 201 -11.91 9.57 -9.11
N VAL A 202 -11.84 9.21 -7.83
CA VAL A 202 -10.63 9.38 -7.02
C VAL A 202 -9.58 8.30 -7.36
N PRO A 203 -8.38 8.65 -7.85
CA PRO A 203 -7.34 7.68 -8.15
C PRO A 203 -6.78 7.06 -6.88
N PHE A 204 -6.51 5.75 -6.93
CA PHE A 204 -5.82 5.05 -5.85
C PHE A 204 -4.32 5.31 -5.90
N TYR A 205 -3.73 5.70 -4.76
CA TYR A 205 -2.29 5.77 -4.58
C TYR A 205 -1.67 4.38 -4.44
N SER A 206 -1.51 3.69 -5.57
CA SER A 206 -0.69 2.48 -5.67
C SER A 206 0.76 2.83 -6.05
N ASP A 207 1.68 1.93 -5.70
CA ASP A 207 3.08 2.06 -6.11
C ASP A 207 3.20 2.04 -7.64
N ASP A 208 2.37 1.25 -8.32
CA ASP A 208 2.38 1.11 -9.78
C ASP A 208 2.00 2.42 -10.46
N VAL A 209 0.92 3.07 -10.01
CA VAL A 209 0.47 4.35 -10.55
C VAL A 209 1.50 5.43 -10.28
N TYR A 210 2.06 5.47 -9.07
CA TYR A 210 3.07 6.48 -8.73
C TYR A 210 4.36 6.32 -9.56
N LEU A 211 4.84 5.09 -9.72
CA LEU A 211 5.99 4.78 -10.57
C LEU A 211 5.75 5.18 -12.02
N TRP A 212 4.58 4.83 -12.55
CA TRP A 212 4.29 5.09 -13.95
C TRP A 212 4.02 6.56 -14.22
N VAL A 213 3.13 7.19 -13.46
CA VAL A 213 2.60 8.54 -13.77
C VAL A 213 3.50 9.65 -13.20
N CYS A 214 4.05 9.47 -12.00
CA CYS A 214 4.85 10.53 -11.35
C CYS A 214 6.35 10.37 -11.57
N MET A 215 6.84 9.12 -11.61
CA MET A 215 8.26 8.82 -11.85
C MET A 215 8.55 8.49 -13.32
N GLU A 216 7.51 8.46 -14.17
CA GLU A 216 7.59 8.22 -15.61
C GLU A 216 8.31 6.91 -15.98
N GLU A 217 8.26 5.92 -15.07
CA GLU A 217 8.97 4.67 -15.24
C GLU A 217 8.26 3.76 -16.24
N VAL A 218 9.02 3.33 -17.24
CA VAL A 218 8.61 2.32 -18.22
C VAL A 218 9.63 1.19 -18.27
N PRO A 219 9.22 -0.06 -18.52
CA PRO A 219 10.16 -1.16 -18.69
C PRO A 219 11.14 -0.85 -19.82
N SER A 220 12.43 -0.84 -19.51
CA SER A 220 13.46 -0.70 -20.52
C SER A 220 13.49 -1.98 -21.34
N SER A 221 13.22 -1.90 -22.65
CA SER A 221 13.61 -2.98 -23.56
C SER A 221 15.10 -3.18 -23.39
N SER A 222 15.52 -4.38 -23.01
CA SER A 222 16.94 -4.76 -22.87
C SER A 222 17.75 -4.18 -24.02
N THR A 223 18.61 -3.19 -23.73
CA THR A 223 19.73 -2.72 -24.56
C THR A 223 19.49 -2.73 -26.08
N SER A 224 18.92 -1.67 -26.64
CA SER A 224 19.39 -1.25 -27.97
C SER A 224 20.72 -0.55 -27.78
N GLY A 225 21.80 -1.31 -28.00
CA GLY A 225 23.07 -0.69 -28.35
C GLY A 225 22.92 -0.05 -29.73
N CYS A 226 22.73 1.26 -29.78
CA CYS A 226 23.10 2.08 -30.91
C CYS A 226 23.35 3.52 -30.45
N ASP A 227 24.63 3.83 -30.31
CA ASP A 227 25.32 5.11 -30.57
C ASP A 227 24.45 6.37 -30.86
N SER A 228 24.34 7.29 -29.89
CA SER A 228 24.10 8.71 -30.16
C SER A 228 24.32 9.66 -28.97
N GLY A 229 25.45 10.36 -28.93
CA GLY A 229 25.56 11.72 -28.36
C GLY A 229 25.75 11.87 -26.84
N GLU A 230 26.63 12.82 -26.46
CA GLU A 230 26.93 13.21 -25.07
C GLU A 230 25.67 13.60 -24.26
N GLY A 231 24.61 14.07 -24.93
CA GLY A 231 23.32 14.41 -24.31
C GLY A 231 22.46 13.21 -23.89
N GLU A 232 22.59 12.04 -24.52
CA GLU A 232 21.86 10.83 -24.12
C GLU A 232 22.49 10.19 -22.87
N ALA A 233 23.82 10.24 -22.77
CA ALA A 233 24.54 9.79 -21.57
C ALA A 233 24.22 10.66 -20.34
N GLU A 234 24.10 11.98 -20.52
CA GLU A 234 23.70 12.89 -19.45
C GLU A 234 22.23 12.68 -19.03
N ALA A 235 21.34 12.45 -20.00
CA ALA A 235 19.95 12.07 -19.72
C ALA A 235 19.83 10.73 -19.00
N GLU A 236 20.59 9.71 -19.40
CA GLU A 236 20.64 8.40 -18.74
C GLU A 236 21.23 8.52 -17.32
N ALA A 237 22.25 9.34 -17.12
CA ALA A 237 22.83 9.60 -15.81
C ALA A 237 21.84 10.34 -14.88
N ALA A 238 21.12 11.34 -15.40
CA ALA A 238 20.08 12.05 -14.67
C ALA A 238 18.90 11.12 -14.30
N ASP A 239 18.51 10.23 -15.22
CA ASP A 239 17.48 9.21 -15.02
C ASP A 239 17.91 8.14 -13.98
N ARG A 240 19.17 7.69 -14.03
CA ARG A 240 19.77 6.83 -12.99
C ARG A 240 19.81 7.51 -11.63
N LEU A 241 20.15 8.79 -11.58
CA LEU A 241 20.17 9.56 -10.33
C LEU A 241 18.76 9.72 -9.76
N LYS A 242 17.78 10.08 -10.60
CA LYS A 242 16.36 10.12 -10.21
C LYS A 242 15.91 8.78 -9.66
N ARG A 243 16.18 7.67 -10.35
CA ARG A 243 15.93 6.31 -9.84
C ARG A 243 16.55 6.07 -8.47
N GLY A 244 17.78 6.51 -8.24
CA GLY A 244 18.44 6.40 -6.92
C GLY A 244 17.77 7.18 -5.79
N VAL A 245 16.98 8.21 -6.10
CA VAL A 245 16.23 8.99 -5.11
C VAL A 245 14.95 8.28 -4.69
N TYR A 246 14.18 7.78 -5.66
CA TYR A 246 12.87 7.18 -5.41
C TYR A 246 12.89 5.65 -5.35
N LYS A 247 14.02 4.98 -5.61
CA LYS A 247 14.24 3.55 -5.37
C LYS A 247 15.35 3.34 -4.37
N ARG A 248 15.11 2.42 -3.44
CA ARG A 248 16.12 1.89 -2.54
C ARG A 248 17.07 0.99 -3.32
N LEU A 249 18.24 0.71 -2.73
CA LEU A 249 19.23 -0.22 -3.28
C LEU A 249 18.69 -1.65 -3.49
N ASN A 250 17.64 -2.03 -2.77
CA ASN A 250 16.96 -3.32 -2.91
C ASN A 250 15.86 -3.32 -4.00
N GLY A 251 15.73 -2.24 -4.78
CA GLY A 251 14.73 -2.10 -5.84
C GLY A 251 13.33 -1.68 -5.36
N GLU A 252 13.11 -1.58 -4.05
CA GLU A 252 11.82 -1.12 -3.50
C GLU A 252 11.65 0.40 -3.67
N LEU A 253 10.39 0.81 -3.79
CA LEU A 253 10.03 2.22 -3.83
C LEU A 253 10.41 2.92 -2.50
N ASN A 254 11.06 4.07 -2.60
CA ASN A 254 11.42 4.95 -1.50
C ASN A 254 10.39 6.07 -1.33
N VAL A 255 9.10 5.71 -1.25
CA VAL A 255 8.01 6.65 -0.95
C VAL A 255 7.62 6.60 0.51
N LYS A 256 7.10 7.73 0.99
CA LYS A 256 6.63 7.88 2.37
C LYS A 256 5.11 7.78 2.49
N TYR A 257 4.39 7.78 1.37
CA TYR A 257 2.92 7.79 1.30
C TYR A 257 2.32 9.02 2.02
N THR A 258 2.89 10.18 1.76
CA THR A 258 2.48 11.48 2.29
C THR A 258 1.38 12.12 1.45
N MET A 259 0.71 13.11 2.04
CA MET A 259 -0.29 13.92 1.33
C MET A 259 0.31 14.66 0.12
N LYS A 260 1.60 15.05 0.21
CA LYS A 260 2.30 15.72 -0.89
C LYS A 260 2.48 14.79 -2.09
N GLU A 261 3.02 13.59 -1.85
CA GLU A 261 3.20 12.61 -2.93
C GLU A 261 1.84 12.19 -3.53
N TYR A 262 0.79 12.11 -2.70
CA TYR A 262 -0.56 11.84 -3.22
C TYR A 262 -1.11 12.99 -4.07
N ARG A 263 -0.82 14.24 -3.72
CA ARG A 263 -1.18 15.40 -4.57
C ARG A 263 -0.47 15.33 -5.91
N GLU A 264 0.81 14.98 -5.93
CA GLU A 264 1.55 14.78 -7.18
C GLU A 264 0.92 13.68 -8.04
N LEU A 265 0.50 12.57 -7.42
CA LEU A 265 -0.25 11.50 -8.11
C LEU A 265 -1.60 11.98 -8.63
N TRP A 266 -2.35 12.70 -7.81
CA TRP A 266 -3.66 13.24 -8.18
C TRP A 266 -3.57 14.12 -9.43
N GLU A 267 -2.67 15.11 -9.43
CA GLU A 267 -2.50 16.01 -10.57
C GLU A 267 -1.95 15.25 -11.80
N GLY A 268 -1.02 14.32 -11.60
CA GLY A 268 -0.48 13.50 -12.69
C GLY A 268 -1.54 12.63 -13.37
N VAL A 269 -2.40 11.99 -12.57
CA VAL A 269 -3.50 11.17 -13.10
C VAL A 269 -4.55 12.04 -13.77
N LYS A 270 -4.89 13.20 -13.20
CA LYS A 270 -5.80 14.17 -13.82
C LYS A 270 -5.28 14.62 -15.19
N GLY A 271 -4.02 15.07 -15.28
CA GLY A 271 -3.42 15.48 -16.55
C GLY A 271 -3.35 14.35 -17.57
N LEU A 272 -3.09 13.11 -17.14
CA LEU A 272 -3.15 11.92 -18.00
C LEU A 272 -4.57 11.70 -18.55
N ARG A 273 -5.59 11.80 -17.70
CA ARG A 273 -6.99 11.62 -18.07
C ARG A 273 -7.44 12.69 -19.06
N GLU A 274 -7.22 13.97 -18.77
CA GLU A 274 -7.54 15.09 -19.65
C GLU A 274 -6.88 14.95 -21.03
N ARG A 275 -5.65 14.44 -21.09
CA ARG A 275 -4.94 14.20 -22.35
C ARG A 275 -5.51 13.03 -23.15
N LEU A 276 -6.00 12.00 -22.47
CA LEU A 276 -6.57 10.79 -23.09
C LEU A 276 -8.06 10.91 -23.40
N GLU A 277 -8.74 11.90 -22.81
CA GLU A 277 -10.11 12.30 -23.08
C GLU A 277 -10.23 12.84 -24.52
N GLY A 278 -10.43 11.92 -25.47
CA GLY A 278 -10.93 12.21 -26.81
C GLY A 278 -12.45 12.42 -26.82
N LYS A 279 -13.10 12.32 -28.00
CA LYS A 279 -14.56 12.49 -28.18
C LYS A 279 -15.45 11.40 -27.53
N GLU A 280 -14.92 10.52 -26.69
CA GLU A 280 -15.64 9.43 -26.01
C GLU A 280 -15.49 9.48 -24.48
N LYS A 281 -16.20 8.57 -23.78
CA LYS A 281 -16.20 8.40 -22.33
C LYS A 281 -14.77 8.45 -21.77
N GLY A 282 -14.53 9.39 -20.86
CA GLY A 282 -13.20 9.64 -20.31
C GLY A 282 -12.58 8.44 -19.58
N VAL A 283 -11.25 8.45 -19.50
CA VAL A 283 -10.47 7.42 -18.79
C VAL A 283 -10.69 7.59 -17.28
N SER A 284 -11.01 6.50 -16.59
CA SER A 284 -11.18 6.50 -15.14
C SER A 284 -9.88 6.24 -14.38
N GLY A 285 -9.77 6.72 -13.13
CA GLY A 285 -8.63 6.44 -12.25
C GLY A 285 -8.42 4.94 -12.01
N LEU A 286 -9.50 4.14 -12.03
CA LEU A 286 -9.44 2.68 -11.96
C LEU A 286 -8.78 2.06 -13.20
N GLU A 287 -9.05 2.59 -14.39
CA GLU A 287 -8.38 2.14 -15.62
C GLU A 287 -6.90 2.53 -15.62
N VAL A 288 -6.58 3.74 -15.15
CA VAL A 288 -5.18 4.18 -14.98
C VAL A 288 -4.42 3.23 -14.06
N GLU A 289 -5.03 2.81 -12.94
CA GLU A 289 -4.44 1.82 -12.04
C GLU A 289 -4.16 0.48 -12.72
N LYS A 290 -5.13 -0.04 -13.47
CA LYS A 290 -4.97 -1.29 -14.21
C LYS A 290 -3.85 -1.20 -15.25
N VAL A 291 -3.80 -0.10 -15.99
CA VAL A 291 -2.75 0.12 -16.99
C VAL A 291 -1.39 0.28 -16.32
N ALA A 292 -1.29 0.98 -15.19
CA ALA A 292 -0.04 1.13 -14.44
C ALA A 292 0.54 -0.24 -14.02
N LEU A 293 -0.31 -1.16 -13.54
CA LEU A 293 0.10 -2.54 -13.24
C LEU A 293 0.62 -3.26 -14.50
N VAL A 294 -0.09 -3.12 -15.62
CA VAL A 294 0.31 -3.74 -16.89
C VAL A 294 1.66 -3.18 -17.37
N VAL A 295 1.88 -1.87 -17.27
CA VAL A 295 3.15 -1.23 -17.62
C VAL A 295 4.26 -1.77 -16.72
N ARG A 296 4.07 -1.80 -15.40
CA ARG A 296 5.10 -2.33 -14.47
C ARG A 296 5.53 -3.76 -14.80
N TYR A 297 4.59 -4.59 -15.24
CA TYR A 297 4.82 -6.01 -15.52
C TYR A 297 4.83 -6.34 -17.01
N TYR A 298 5.05 -5.36 -17.89
CA TYR A 298 4.95 -5.55 -19.34
C TYR A 298 5.90 -6.65 -19.85
N ALA A 299 7.12 -6.72 -19.31
CA ALA A 299 8.10 -7.76 -19.66
C ALA A 299 7.58 -9.19 -19.41
N LEU A 300 6.67 -9.40 -18.45
CA LEU A 300 6.03 -10.71 -18.23
C LEU A 300 5.12 -11.10 -19.39
N LEU A 301 4.52 -10.14 -20.09
CA LEU A 301 3.65 -10.39 -21.23
C LEU A 301 4.44 -10.79 -22.48
N GLU A 302 5.65 -10.24 -22.65
CA GLU A 302 6.55 -10.51 -23.78
C GLU A 302 7.32 -11.83 -23.64
N GLY A 303 7.13 -12.58 -22.55
CA GLY A 303 7.88 -13.81 -22.27
C GLY A 303 9.32 -13.55 -21.80
N GLY A 304 9.65 -12.30 -21.49
CA GLY A 304 10.92 -11.92 -20.90
C GLY A 304 11.06 -12.52 -19.50
N GLN A 305 12.08 -13.35 -19.31
CA GLN A 305 12.52 -13.77 -17.99
C GLN A 305 13.20 -12.56 -17.32
N SER A 306 12.42 -11.62 -16.78
CA SER A 306 13.02 -10.49 -16.06
C SER A 306 13.70 -11.02 -14.79
N ASP A 307 15.04 -11.01 -14.81
CA ASP A 307 15.92 -11.16 -13.65
C ASP A 307 15.93 -9.85 -12.86
N ASP A 308 14.74 -9.35 -12.52
CA ASP A 308 14.61 -8.26 -11.57
C ASP A 308 14.56 -8.89 -10.18
N GLY A 309 15.64 -8.65 -9.45
CA GLY A 309 15.89 -9.15 -8.12
C GLY A 309 14.68 -8.96 -7.20
N ASP A 310 14.26 -10.07 -6.60
CA ASP A 310 14.07 -10.23 -5.15
C ASP A 310 13.91 -8.93 -4.33
N GLY A 311 12.88 -8.13 -4.66
CA GLY A 311 12.53 -6.87 -4.00
C GLY A 311 11.26 -6.97 -3.15
N GLY A 312 10.98 -8.15 -2.61
CA GLY A 312 9.83 -8.38 -1.73
C GLY A 312 10.04 -9.65 -0.91
N ASP A 313 10.38 -9.45 0.37
CA ASP A 313 10.63 -10.45 1.42
C ASP A 313 12.08 -10.94 1.59
N LYS A 314 12.96 -10.05 2.07
CA LYS A 314 14.06 -10.46 2.97
C LYS A 314 14.05 -9.64 4.27
N LYS A 315 13.90 -10.39 5.37
CA LYS A 315 14.15 -10.05 6.79
C LYS A 315 13.28 -8.98 7.47
N GLY A 316 12.34 -9.48 8.28
CA GLY A 316 11.90 -8.85 9.52
C GLY A 316 11.99 -9.88 10.66
N SER A 317 13.22 -10.26 11.01
CA SER A 317 13.51 -11.00 12.24
C SER A 317 14.81 -10.43 12.80
N GLU A 318 14.66 -9.38 13.61
CA GLU A 318 15.62 -9.04 14.65
C GLU A 318 14.83 -8.85 15.96
N GLY A 319 15.36 -9.48 17.00
CA GLY A 319 14.64 -9.87 18.20
C GLY A 319 14.14 -8.71 19.04
N MET A 320 12.87 -8.81 19.44
CA MET A 320 12.36 -8.13 20.62
C MET A 320 12.83 -8.92 21.84
N LYS A 321 13.66 -8.31 22.67
CA LYS A 321 14.01 -8.79 24.01
C LYS A 321 12.75 -8.71 24.86
N VAL A 322 12.17 -9.85 25.20
CA VAL A 322 11.07 -9.94 26.16
C VAL A 322 11.70 -9.86 27.54
N GLU A 323 11.38 -8.81 28.29
CA GLU A 323 11.51 -8.84 29.75
C GLU A 323 10.32 -9.64 30.27
N GLU A 324 10.59 -10.87 30.72
CA GLU A 324 9.63 -11.68 31.46
C GLU A 324 9.60 -11.17 32.91
N GLU A 325 8.42 -10.70 33.32
CA GLU A 325 8.02 -10.71 34.73
C GLU A 325 7.81 -12.17 35.15
N GLU A 326 8.69 -12.68 36.03
CA GLU A 326 8.37 -13.85 36.84
C GLU A 326 8.04 -13.40 38.28
N GLU A 327 6.77 -13.55 38.62
CA GLU A 327 6.28 -13.50 39.99
C GLU A 327 6.42 -14.90 40.63
N GLY A 328 7.27 -15.00 41.65
CA GLY A 328 6.96 -15.71 42.89
C GLY A 328 7.51 -17.13 43.10
N THR A 329 8.46 -17.26 44.05
CA THR A 329 8.39 -18.36 45.03
C THR A 329 9.07 -18.05 46.37
N LYS A 330 8.22 -17.90 47.40
CA LYS A 330 8.31 -18.22 48.85
C LYS A 330 9.65 -18.51 49.59
N ARG A 331 9.60 -18.05 50.85
CA ARG A 331 10.34 -18.41 52.11
C ARG A 331 11.64 -17.64 52.32
N GLU A 332 11.97 -17.08 53.50
CA GLU A 332 11.61 -17.45 54.87
C GLU A 332 11.79 -16.25 55.83
N LYS A 333 11.00 -16.22 56.91
CA LYS A 333 11.08 -15.27 58.03
C LYS A 333 12.45 -15.34 58.72
N ARG A 334 12.95 -14.18 59.20
CA ARG A 334 13.39 -14.02 60.60
C ARG A 334 13.46 -12.56 61.03
N LYS A 335 12.78 -12.29 62.15
CA LYS A 335 12.70 -11.07 62.96
C LYS A 335 14.05 -10.67 63.55
N LEU A 336 14.21 -9.37 63.83
CA LEU A 336 14.76 -8.72 65.05
C LEU A 336 14.52 -7.19 64.82
N GLU A 337 13.57 -6.52 65.48
CA GLU A 337 13.67 -5.86 66.81
C GLU A 337 14.97 -5.07 66.94
N ASP A 338 15.05 -3.80 67.34
CA ASP A 338 14.16 -2.68 67.69
C ASP A 338 15.11 -1.43 67.70
N GLU A 339 14.64 -0.27 68.17
CA GLU A 339 15.42 0.93 68.55
C GLU A 339 15.44 2.11 67.57
N GLN A 340 14.48 3.02 67.77
CA GLN A 340 14.77 4.45 67.87
C GLN A 340 15.02 4.78 69.34
N PRO A 341 15.93 5.71 69.66
CA PRO A 341 15.42 7.00 70.12
C PRO A 341 16.31 8.24 69.85
N THR A 342 15.61 9.38 69.71
CA THR A 342 15.87 10.73 70.26
C THR A 342 17.18 11.50 69.96
N GLY A 343 17.03 12.82 69.74
CA GLY A 343 18.11 13.77 70.05
C GLY A 343 18.17 15.04 69.20
N GLU A 344 17.80 16.16 69.80
CA GLU A 344 17.82 17.54 69.28
C GLU A 344 19.22 18.10 68.96
N GLY A 345 19.34 19.11 68.09
CA GLY A 345 20.63 19.76 67.82
C GLY A 345 20.71 20.95 66.86
N ARG A 346 20.01 22.05 67.16
CA ARG A 346 20.42 23.48 67.08
C ARG A 346 21.35 24.04 65.94
N ARG A 347 20.93 25.23 65.42
CA ARG A 347 21.69 26.35 64.77
C ARG A 347 21.92 26.17 63.25
N ARG A 348 21.82 27.18 62.35
CA ARG A 348 21.90 28.65 62.46
C ARG A 348 21.32 29.30 61.18
N SER A 349 20.67 30.45 61.35
CA SER A 349 20.25 31.40 60.32
C SER A 349 21.43 32.00 59.53
N LYS A 350 21.23 32.25 58.22
CA LYS A 350 21.52 33.54 57.56
C LYS A 350 20.94 33.59 56.13
N ARG A 351 19.89 34.40 55.95
CA ARG A 351 19.63 35.17 54.73
C ARG A 351 20.19 36.58 54.94
N LEU A 352 20.94 37.07 53.96
CA LEU A 352 21.22 38.47 53.63
C LEU A 352 20.90 38.50 52.12
N ASP A 353 19.85 39.13 51.58
CA ASP A 353 19.41 40.54 51.65
C ASP A 353 20.58 41.49 51.31
N SER A 354 20.58 42.26 50.22
CA SER A 354 19.55 43.23 49.88
C SER A 354 19.93 44.06 48.62
N ARG A 355 18.90 44.75 48.11
CA ARG A 355 18.86 45.98 47.25
C ARG A 355 18.60 45.75 45.76
N ARG A 356 17.36 46.02 45.31
CA ARG A 356 16.82 47.33 44.81
C ARG A 356 17.58 47.76 43.54
N ILE A 357 16.92 48.04 42.42
CA ILE A 357 16.02 49.19 42.20
C ILE A 357 15.05 48.89 41.03
N ASN A 358 13.81 49.35 41.17
CA ASN A 358 12.73 49.38 40.18
C ASN A 358 12.67 50.79 39.50
N PRO A 359 11.81 51.04 38.51
CA PRO A 359 12.04 51.94 37.38
C PRO A 359 11.79 53.43 37.65
N ALA A 360 12.28 54.26 36.72
CA ALA A 360 11.69 55.51 36.28
C ALA A 360 11.86 55.62 34.76
#